data_AF-A0A7C3XT00-F1
#
_entry.id   AF-A0A7C3XT00-F1
#
_cell.length_a   1.000
_cell.length_b   1.000
_cell.length_c   1.000
_cell.angle_alpha   90.00
_cell.angle_beta   90.00
_cell.angle_gamma   90.00
#
_symmetry.space_group_name_H-M   'P 1'
#
loop_
_entity.id
_entity.type
_entity.pdbx_description
1 polymer ?
#
loop_
_entity_poly.entity_id
_entity_poly.type
_entity_poly.pdbx_seq_one_letter_code
_entity_poly.pdbx_strand_id
1 'polypeptide(L)' 'MNLAHEIEKYEERLDDVKLEALRRLTVREKKTSPLTYLQIRDFIFLLDMIADAAENASDIITAMIVKSGA' A
#
# COMPACT_ATOMS: atom_id res chain seq x y z
N MET A 1 11.71 6.49 16.61
CA MET A 1 11.38 7.36 15.47
C MET A 1 11.88 6.84 14.12
N ASN A 2 13.04 6.17 14.03
CA ASN A 2 13.54 5.67 12.73
C ASN A 2 12.61 4.60 12.09
N LEU A 3 12.06 3.65 12.87
CA LEU A 3 11.27 2.55 12.31
C LEU A 3 9.92 2.97 11.68
N ALA A 4 9.18 3.90 12.29
CA ALA A 4 7.90 4.37 11.73
C ALA A 4 8.13 5.11 10.42
N HIS A 5 9.16 5.96 10.36
CA HIS A 5 9.57 6.63 9.13
C HIS A 5 10.07 5.65 8.05
N GLU A 6 10.69 4.52 8.42
CA GLU A 6 11.01 3.47 7.45
C GLU A 6 9.74 2.76 6.95
N ILE A 7 8.72 2.57 7.79
CA ILE A 7 7.43 2.00 7.37
C ILE A 7 6.71 2.92 6.38
N GLU A 8 6.69 4.23 6.65
CA GLU A 8 6.18 5.27 5.74
C GLU A 8 6.87 5.16 4.35
N LYS A 9 8.20 5.08 4.29
CA LYS A 9 8.91 4.88 3.02
C LYS A 9 8.57 3.57 2.30
N TYR A 10 8.24 2.51 3.04
CA TYR A 10 7.81 1.26 2.43
C TYR A 10 6.41 1.37 1.83
N GLU A 11 5.52 2.09 2.50
CA GLU A 11 4.17 2.42 2.00
C GLU A 11 4.28 3.28 0.73
N GLU A 12 5.02 4.39 0.75
CA GLU A 12 5.19 5.27 -0.42
C GLU A 12 5.73 4.50 -1.64
N ARG A 13 6.68 3.60 -1.39
CA ARG A 13 7.24 2.75 -2.45
C ARG A 13 6.23 1.71 -2.94
N LEU A 14 5.38 1.17 -2.08
CA LEU A 14 4.32 0.25 -2.51
C LEU A 14 3.27 1.00 -3.34
N ASP A 15 3.01 2.26 -3.02
CA ASP A 15 2.12 3.15 -3.74
C ASP A 15 2.56 3.34 -5.20
N ASP A 16 3.85 3.59 -5.41
CA ASP A 16 4.46 3.62 -6.76
C ASP A 16 4.29 2.28 -7.50
N VAL A 17 4.49 1.15 -6.79
CA VAL A 17 4.33 -0.19 -7.35
C VAL A 17 2.86 -0.47 -7.72
N LYS A 18 1.90 -0.04 -6.90
CA LYS A 18 0.46 -0.10 -7.18
C LYS A 18 0.12 0.65 -8.45
N LEU A 19 0.58 1.89 -8.58
CA LEU A 19 0.34 2.72 -9.77
C LEU A 19 0.88 2.06 -11.04
N GLU A 20 2.10 1.54 -10.98
CA GLU A 20 2.70 0.84 -12.12
C GLU A 20 1.98 -0.48 -12.44
N ALA A 21 1.57 -1.25 -11.42
CA ALA A 21 0.81 -2.48 -11.61
C ALA A 21 -0.55 -2.21 -12.28
N LEU A 22 -1.28 -1.18 -11.83
CA LEU A 22 -2.54 -0.76 -12.44
C LEU A 22 -2.34 -0.29 -13.88
N ARG A 23 -1.30 0.52 -14.17
CA ARG A 23 -0.96 0.92 -15.55
C ARG A 23 -0.74 -0.29 -16.46
N ARG A 24 0.05 -1.27 -16.00
CA ARG A 24 0.31 -2.50 -16.76
C ARG A 24 -0.94 -3.34 -16.97
N LEU A 25 -1.84 -3.39 -15.99
CA LEU A 25 -3.11 -4.07 -16.09
C LEU A 25 -4.01 -3.40 -17.14
N THR A 26 -4.13 -2.06 -17.12
CA THR A 26 -4.91 -1.28 -18.09
C THR A 26 -4.41 -1.48 -19.52
N VAL A 27 -3.08 -1.48 -19.75
CA VAL A 27 -2.51 -1.75 -21.08
C VAL A 27 -2.92 -3.14 -21.63
N ARG A 28 -3.21 -4.09 -20.73
CA ARG A 28 -3.61 -5.46 -21.08
C ARG A 28 -5.12 -5.70 -21.01
N GLU A 29 -5.93 -4.67 -20.73
CA GLU A 29 -7.38 -4.78 -20.51
C GLU A 29 -8.07 -5.54 -21.65
N LYS A 30 -7.85 -5.13 -22.90
CA LYS A 30 -8.46 -5.77 -24.09
C LYS A 30 -8.04 -7.22 -24.32
N LYS A 31 -6.96 -7.67 -23.67
CA LYS A 31 -6.41 -9.04 -23.77
C LYS A 31 -6.74 -9.89 -22.53
N THR A 32 -7.46 -9.33 -21.57
CA THR A 32 -7.77 -9.96 -20.28
C THR A 32 -9.27 -10.15 -20.18
N SER A 33 -9.74 -11.28 -19.66
CA SER A 33 -11.18 -11.44 -19.41
C SER A 33 -11.65 -10.40 -18.38
N PRO A 34 -12.88 -9.87 -18.47
CA PRO A 34 -13.37 -8.89 -17.50
C PRO A 34 -13.29 -9.37 -16.05
N LEU A 35 -13.59 -10.66 -15.81
CA LEU A 35 -13.50 -11.25 -14.47
C LEU A 35 -12.06 -11.27 -13.97
N THR A 36 -11.11 -11.73 -14.80
CA THR A 36 -9.69 -11.77 -14.45
C THR A 36 -9.13 -10.37 -14.22
N TYR A 37 -9.55 -9.38 -15.01
CA TYR A 37 -9.16 -7.99 -14.84
C TYR A 37 -9.58 -7.46 -13.47
N LEU A 38 -10.84 -7.67 -13.09
CA LEU A 38 -11.36 -7.28 -11.78
C LEU A 38 -10.62 -7.98 -10.65
N GLN A 39 -10.40 -9.29 -10.74
CA GLN A 39 -9.68 -10.04 -9.72
C GLN A 39 -8.23 -9.54 -9.51
N ILE A 40 -7.50 -9.24 -10.59
CA ILE A 40 -6.13 -8.71 -10.47
C ILE A 40 -6.16 -7.30 -9.87
N ARG A 41 -7.08 -6.45 -10.34
CA ARG A 41 -7.24 -5.09 -9.80
C ARG A 41 -7.55 -5.12 -8.31
N ASP A 42 -8.50 -5.93 -7.89
CA ASP A 42 -8.93 -6.04 -6.50
C ASP A 42 -7.81 -6.62 -5.63
N PHE A 43 -7.00 -7.55 -6.18
CA PHE A 43 -5.81 -8.05 -5.50
C PHE A 43 -4.73 -6.97 -5.32
N ILE A 44 -4.51 -6.12 -6.33
CA ILE A 44 -3.58 -4.97 -6.20
C ILE A 44 -4.04 -4.04 -5.07
N PHE A 45 -5.34 -3.72 -5.01
CA PHE A 45 -5.88 -2.89 -3.92
C PHE A 45 -5.85 -3.58 -2.55
N LEU A 46 -5.94 -4.91 -2.50
CA LEU A 46 -5.77 -5.64 -1.24
C LEU A 46 -4.34 -5.50 -0.69
N LEU A 47 -3.32 -5.53 -1.55
CA LEU A 47 -1.93 -5.32 -1.13
C LEU A 47 -1.71 -3.92 -0.56
N ASP A 48 -2.30 -2.92 -1.22
CA ASP A 48 -2.31 -1.53 -0.78
C ASP A 48 -2.89 -1.38 0.63
N MET A 49 -4.11 -1.89 0.84
CA MET A 49 -4.78 -1.85 2.14
C MET A 49 -3.97 -2.49 3.27
N ILE A 50 -3.16 -3.51 2.97
CA ILE A 50 -2.29 -4.16 3.96
C ILE A 50 -1.11 -3.23 4.34
N ALA A 51 -0.53 -2.52 3.37
CA ALA A 51 0.53 -1.54 3.66
C ALA A 51 0.00 -0.34 4.44
N ASP A 52 -1.13 0.23 4.03
CA ASP A 52 -1.79 1.31 4.76
C ASP A 52 -2.05 0.91 6.21
N ALA A 53 -2.54 -0.32 6.42
CA ALA A 53 -2.77 -0.83 7.78
C ALA A 53 -1.48 -0.92 8.61
N ALA A 54 -0.35 -1.26 7.99
CA ALA A 54 0.95 -1.31 8.65
C ALA A 54 1.48 0.10 9.00
N GLU A 55 1.32 1.06 8.08
CA GLU A 55 1.65 2.47 8.30
C GLU A 55 0.82 3.05 9.46
N ASN A 56 -0.51 2.91 9.40
CA ASN A 56 -1.43 3.35 10.45
C ASN A 56 -1.06 2.77 11.84
N ALA A 57 -0.67 1.49 11.89
CA ALA A 57 -0.21 0.88 13.14
C ALA A 57 1.08 1.51 13.66
N SER A 58 1.99 1.89 12.76
CA SER A 58 3.25 2.56 13.11
C SER A 58 3.03 3.99 13.63
N ASP A 59 2.04 4.70 13.09
CA ASP A 59 1.65 6.04 13.56
C ASP A 59 1.10 6.02 14.97
N ILE A 60 0.30 5.00 15.30
CA ILE A 60 -0.20 4.80 16.66
C ILE A 60 0.97 4.62 17.64
N ILE A 61 2.00 3.84 17.27
CA ILE A 61 3.21 3.67 18.10
C ILE A 61 3.92 5.02 18.28
N THR A 62 4.07 5.80 17.21
CA THR A 62 4.67 7.14 17.26
C THR A 62 3.90 8.05 18.23
N ALA A 63 2.57 8.08 18.13
CA ALA A 63 1.71 8.87 19.01
C ALA A 63 1.82 8.44 20.49
N MET A 64 1.93 7.14 20.77
CA MET A 64 2.13 6.62 22.13
C MET A 64 3.45 7.10 22.72
N ILE A 65 4.55 7.05 21.95
CA ILE A 65 5.87 7.51 22.40
C ILE A 65 5.83 9.00 22.73
N VAL A 66 5.31 9.82 21.81
CA VAL A 66 5.19 11.28 22.00
C VAL A 66 4.36 11.61 23.25
N LYS A 67 3.24 10.89 23.46
CA LYS A 67 2.39 11.08 24.63
C LYS A 67 3.05 10.64 25.95
N SER A 68 3.99 9.69 25.89
CA SER A 68 4.71 9.19 27.07
C SER A 68 5.82 10.11 27.59
N GLY A 69 6.13 11.21 26.89
CA GLY A 69 7.12 12.21 27.31
C GLY A 69 8.58 11.77 27.16
N ALA A 70 8.85 10.76 26.35
CA ALA A 70 10.19 10.35 25.92
C ALA A 70 10.66 11.12 24.68
#